data_AF-A0A7S0QI96-F1
#
_entry.id   AF-A0A7S0QI96-F1
#
_cell.length_a   1.000
_cell.length_b   1.000
_cell.length_c   1.000
_cell.angle_alpha   90.00
_cell.angle_beta   90.00
_cell.angle_gamma   90.00
#
_symmetry.space_group_name_H-M   'P 1'
#
loop_
_entity.id
_entity.type
_entity.pdbx_description
1 polymer ?
#
loop_
_entity_poly.entity_id
_entity_poly.type
_entity_poly.pdbx_seq_one_letter_code
_entity_poly.pdbx_strand_id
1 'polypeptide(L)'
;DNITSCAVCPLNFFNNRTGQVACQPCGSTSYSADDRTECLCKGSNRIFQPSDSACRCEFGYAIYDSDGNPTEEGYSDGVANCDVRTLVRCSAGDVRGQDGSCVSTCDDSSCPLPPCFCKA
;
A
#
# COMPACT_ATOMS: atom_id res chain seq x y z
N ASP A 1 32.53 -11.79 -22.62
CA ASP A 1 32.55 -10.77 -21.56
C ASP A 1 31.88 -11.28 -20.32
N ASN A 2 32.66 -11.46 -19.25
CA ASN A 2 32.17 -11.92 -17.94
C ASN A 2 31.95 -10.65 -17.09
N ILE A 3 30.70 -10.24 -16.90
CA ILE A 3 30.37 -9.08 -16.06
C ILE A 3 30.58 -9.51 -14.61
N THR A 4 31.76 -9.23 -14.06
CA THR A 4 32.19 -9.65 -12.72
C THR A 4 31.59 -8.80 -11.58
N SER A 5 30.84 -7.75 -11.89
CA SER A 5 30.15 -6.92 -10.89
C SER A 5 28.95 -6.20 -11.50
N CYS A 6 27.84 -6.14 -10.76
CA CYS A 6 26.70 -5.30 -11.13
C CYS A 6 27.12 -3.83 -11.10
N ALA A 7 26.60 -3.02 -12.04
CA ALA A 7 26.81 -1.58 -12.00
C ALA A 7 26.10 -1.00 -10.77
N VAL A 8 26.84 -0.23 -9.97
CA VAL A 8 26.32 0.43 -8.77
C VAL A 8 25.37 1.55 -9.18
N CYS A 9 24.19 1.58 -8.56
CA CYS A 9 23.27 2.70 -8.75
C CYS A 9 23.67 3.90 -7.90
N PRO A 10 23.74 5.11 -8.48
CA PRO A 10 24.01 6.31 -7.71
C PRO A 10 22.81 6.68 -6.82
N LEU A 11 23.03 7.60 -5.88
CA LEU A 11 22.03 8.24 -5.03
C LEU A 11 20.77 8.62 -5.81
N ASN A 12 19.59 8.31 -5.25
CA ASN A 12 18.27 8.49 -5.85
C ASN A 12 17.99 7.64 -7.10
N PHE A 13 18.79 6.61 -7.35
CA PHE A 13 18.50 5.57 -8.31
C PHE A 13 18.53 4.19 -7.63
N PHE A 14 17.81 3.23 -8.22
CA PHE A 14 17.75 1.86 -7.74
C PHE A 14 17.79 0.86 -8.90
N ASN A 15 18.12 -0.40 -8.60
CA ASN A 15 18.00 -1.49 -9.56
C ASN A 15 17.55 -2.77 -8.85
N ASN A 16 16.30 -3.18 -9.11
CA ASN A 16 15.69 -4.35 -8.49
C ASN A 16 15.75 -5.62 -9.36
N ARG A 17 16.47 -5.60 -10.50
CA ARG A 17 16.54 -6.74 -11.43
C ARG A 17 17.98 -7.13 -11.72
N THR A 18 18.28 -8.40 -11.51
CA THR A 18 19.56 -8.98 -11.91
C THR A 18 19.78 -8.82 -13.43
N GLY A 19 20.96 -8.34 -13.81
CA GLY A 19 21.33 -8.15 -15.22
C GLY A 19 20.75 -6.90 -15.90
N GLN A 20 19.97 -6.09 -15.18
CA GLN A 20 19.54 -4.79 -15.70
C GLN A 20 20.74 -3.84 -15.76
N VAL A 21 20.99 -3.28 -16.94
CA VAL A 21 22.18 -2.46 -17.24
C VAL A 21 22.03 -1.01 -16.75
N ALA A 22 20.80 -0.52 -16.58
CA ALA A 22 20.51 0.86 -16.23
C ALA A 22 19.68 0.96 -14.95
N CYS A 23 20.06 1.86 -14.05
CA CYS A 23 19.31 2.11 -12.83
C CYS A 23 18.04 2.95 -13.11
N GLN A 24 16.99 2.69 -12.34
CA GLN A 24 15.74 3.43 -12.39
C GLN A 24 15.77 4.58 -11.38
N PRO A 25 15.27 5.77 -11.72
CA PRO A 25 15.19 6.88 -10.79
C PRO A 25 14.11 6.64 -9.72
N CYS A 26 14.38 7.07 -8.49
CA CYS A 26 13.35 7.27 -7.48
C CYS A 26 12.41 8.41 -7.89
N GLY A 27 11.17 8.35 -7.42
CA GLY A 27 10.19 9.43 -7.60
C GLY A 27 10.48 10.62 -6.69
N SER A 28 9.75 11.72 -6.89
CA SER A 28 9.93 12.95 -6.10
C SER A 28 9.60 12.77 -4.61
N THR A 29 8.83 11.73 -4.26
CA THR A 29 8.36 11.37 -2.92
C THR A 29 9.19 10.25 -2.26
N SER A 30 10.20 9.74 -2.96
CA SER A 30 11.10 8.69 -2.49
C SER A 30 12.57 9.09 -2.63
N TYR A 31 13.46 8.27 -2.08
CA TYR A 31 14.90 8.45 -2.15
C TYR A 31 15.62 7.09 -2.02
N SER A 32 16.88 7.03 -2.44
CA SER A 32 17.75 5.87 -2.21
C SER A 32 19.17 6.35 -1.94
N ALA A 33 19.91 5.60 -1.12
CA ALA A 33 21.37 5.72 -1.03
C ALA A 33 22.04 5.12 -2.29
N ASP A 34 23.36 5.19 -2.38
CA ASP A 34 24.10 4.45 -3.40
C ASP A 34 23.90 2.92 -3.24
N ASP A 35 23.94 2.21 -4.35
CA ASP A 35 23.88 0.74 -4.45
C ASP A 35 22.62 0.10 -3.84
N ARG A 36 21.44 0.69 -4.08
CA ARG A 36 20.17 0.19 -3.55
C ARG A 36 19.36 -0.55 -4.59
N THR A 37 18.66 -1.59 -4.15
CA THR A 37 17.71 -2.35 -4.96
C THR A 37 16.29 -1.79 -4.91
N GLU A 38 16.04 -0.77 -4.10
CA GLU A 38 14.74 -0.13 -3.93
C GLU A 38 14.90 1.32 -3.46
N CYS A 39 13.86 2.12 -3.68
CA CYS A 39 13.72 3.43 -3.06
C CYS A 39 12.89 3.34 -1.78
N LEU A 40 13.18 4.19 -0.82
CA LEU A 40 12.42 4.38 0.41
C LEU A 40 11.53 5.61 0.29
N CYS A 41 10.31 5.52 0.83
CA CYS A 41 9.39 6.64 0.87
C CYS A 41 9.80 7.65 1.94
N LYS A 42 9.61 8.94 1.66
CA LYS A 42 9.88 10.02 2.62
C LYS A 42 8.88 10.04 3.77
N GLY A 43 7.62 9.69 3.49
CA GLY A 43 6.56 9.57 4.50
C GLY A 43 6.58 8.21 5.19
N SER A 44 6.26 8.20 6.48
CA SER A 44 6.13 6.98 7.29
C SER A 44 4.91 6.16 6.86
N ASN A 45 5.01 4.84 6.98
CA ASN A 45 3.96 3.87 6.63
C ASN A 45 3.52 3.96 5.16
N ARG A 46 4.49 4.24 4.28
CA ARG A 46 4.32 4.21 2.83
C ARG A 46 5.19 3.12 2.22
N ILE A 47 4.67 2.54 1.14
CA ILE A 47 5.35 1.55 0.32
C ILE A 47 5.69 2.15 -1.05
N PHE A 48 6.93 1.97 -1.47
CA PHE A 48 7.40 2.38 -2.79
C PHE A 48 6.88 1.41 -3.85
N GLN A 49 6.42 1.95 -4.99
CA GLN A 49 5.90 1.19 -6.12
C GLN A 49 6.87 1.34 -7.29
N PRO A 50 7.72 0.33 -7.59
CA PRO A 50 8.73 0.43 -8.64
C PRO A 50 8.18 0.62 -10.06
N SER A 51 6.90 0.32 -10.30
CA SER A 51 6.27 0.44 -11.62
C SER A 51 6.07 1.88 -12.08
N ASP A 52 5.80 2.79 -11.14
CA ASP A 52 5.49 4.20 -11.40
C ASP A 52 6.28 5.15 -10.49
N SER A 53 7.22 4.61 -9.71
CA SER A 53 8.05 5.33 -8.74
C SER A 53 7.24 6.12 -7.69
N ALA A 54 5.99 5.74 -7.43
CA ALA A 54 5.11 6.39 -6.47
C ALA A 54 5.27 5.82 -5.05
N CYS A 55 4.98 6.65 -4.06
CA CYS A 55 4.86 6.26 -2.65
C CYS A 55 3.42 6.36 -2.19
N ARG A 56 2.81 5.23 -1.87
CA ARG A 56 1.41 5.11 -1.40
C ARG A 56 1.38 4.57 0.02
N CYS A 57 0.31 4.77 0.78
CA CYS A 57 0.18 4.15 2.09
C CYS A 57 0.29 2.63 2.00
N GLU A 58 0.97 2.03 2.98
CA GLU A 58 1.00 0.58 3.13
C GLU A 58 -0.41 0.03 3.41
N PHE A 59 -0.65 -1.24 3.07
CA PHE A 59 -1.92 -1.90 3.40
C PHE A 59 -2.23 -1.78 4.89
N GLY A 60 -3.45 -1.36 5.21
CA GLY A 60 -3.86 -1.13 6.59
C GLY A 60 -3.49 0.25 7.14
N TYR A 61 -2.96 1.16 6.32
CA TYR A 61 -2.74 2.56 6.66
C TYR A 61 -3.56 3.50 5.76
N ALA A 62 -3.90 4.68 6.28
CA ALA A 62 -4.67 5.70 5.58
C ALA A 62 -4.24 7.11 6.01
N ILE A 63 -4.63 8.11 5.22
CA ILE A 63 -4.57 9.53 5.58
C ILE A 63 -5.98 9.96 5.95
N TYR A 64 -6.13 10.71 7.03
CA TYR A 64 -7.42 11.16 7.52
C TYR A 64 -7.65 12.64 7.25
N ASP A 65 -8.89 13.01 6.92
CA ASP A 65 -9.31 14.41 6.86
C ASP A 65 -9.54 14.98 8.26
N SER A 66 -9.97 16.25 8.31
CA SER A 66 -10.29 16.93 9.58
C SER A 66 -11.43 16.28 10.36
N ASP A 67 -12.28 15.52 9.69
CA ASP A 67 -13.43 14.84 10.28
C ASP A 67 -13.09 13.39 10.71
N GLY A 68 -11.84 12.95 10.49
CA GLY A 68 -11.38 11.61 10.84
C GLY A 68 -11.82 10.54 9.86
N ASN A 69 -12.21 10.89 8.62
CA ASN A 69 -12.52 9.93 7.57
C ASN A 69 -11.26 9.62 6.74
N PRO A 70 -11.05 8.35 6.35
CA PRO A 70 -9.95 8.01 5.47
C PRO A 70 -10.15 8.66 4.09
N THR A 71 -9.10 9.31 3.59
CA THR A 71 -9.09 10.01 2.30
C THR A 71 -8.47 9.14 1.20
N GLU A 72 -8.71 9.52 -0.06
CA GLU A 72 -8.07 8.89 -1.21
C GLU A 72 -6.60 9.30 -1.40
N GLU A 73 -6.11 10.28 -0.62
CA GLU A 73 -4.72 10.75 -0.69
C GLU A 73 -3.74 9.62 -0.39
N GLY A 74 -4.14 8.65 0.46
CA GLY A 74 -3.33 7.47 0.76
C GLY A 74 -3.06 6.56 -0.45
N TYR A 75 -3.89 6.62 -1.49
CA TYR A 75 -3.70 5.86 -2.74
C TYR A 75 -2.90 6.63 -3.79
N SER A 76 -2.65 7.91 -3.55
CA SER A 76 -1.89 8.79 -4.43
C SER A 76 -0.42 8.85 -4.02
N ASP A 77 0.42 9.24 -4.96
CA ASP A 77 1.83 9.53 -4.67
C ASP A 77 1.92 10.72 -3.70
N GLY A 78 2.67 10.57 -2.61
CA GLY A 78 2.76 11.62 -1.60
C GLY A 78 3.84 11.40 -0.54
N VAL A 79 4.02 12.43 0.29
CA VAL A 79 5.02 12.45 1.38
C VAL A 79 4.40 12.52 2.78
N ALA A 80 3.09 12.76 2.89
CA ALA A 80 2.40 12.77 4.17
C ALA A 80 2.50 11.39 4.85
N ASN A 81 2.71 11.36 6.16
CA ASN A 81 2.69 10.11 6.92
C ASN A 81 1.29 9.48 6.87
N CYS A 82 1.22 8.16 6.85
CA CYS A 82 -0.05 7.45 6.98
C CYS A 82 -0.20 6.92 8.41
N ASP A 83 -1.43 6.88 8.90
CA ASP A 83 -1.80 6.33 10.20
C ASP A 83 -2.51 4.99 10.06
N VAL A 84 -2.50 4.18 11.12
CA VAL A 84 -3.16 2.87 11.12
C VAL A 84 -4.65 3.05 10.82
N ARG A 85 -5.17 2.27 9.88
CA ARG A 85 -6.58 2.30 9.50
C ARG A 85 -7.46 1.85 10.67
N THR A 86 -8.12 2.81 11.30
CA THR A 86 -9.14 2.57 12.31
C THR A 86 -10.45 2.15 11.66
N LEU A 87 -10.97 0.99 12.05
CA LEU A 87 -12.29 0.53 11.64
C LEU A 87 -13.30 0.76 12.76
N VAL A 88 -14.46 1.31 12.41
CA VAL A 88 -15.57 1.45 13.36
C VAL A 88 -15.97 0.08 13.91
N ARG A 89 -16.33 0.05 15.20
CA ARG A 89 -16.87 -1.17 15.82
C ARG A 89 -18.25 -1.44 15.22
N CYS A 90 -18.46 -2.66 14.74
CA CYS A 90 -19.76 -3.07 14.22
C CYS A 90 -20.77 -3.17 15.36
N SER A 91 -22.05 -2.89 15.03
CA SER A 91 -23.15 -3.00 15.98
C SER A 91 -23.34 -4.44 16.45
N ALA A 92 -24.08 -4.65 17.53
CA ALA A 92 -24.38 -5.99 18.00
C ALA A 92 -25.14 -6.77 16.92
N GLY A 93 -24.59 -7.93 16.51
CA GLY A 93 -25.15 -8.77 15.45
C GLY A 93 -24.57 -8.52 14.05
N ASP A 94 -23.80 -7.44 13.86
CA ASP A 94 -23.10 -7.19 12.60
C ASP A 94 -21.70 -7.84 12.61
N VAL A 95 -21.26 -8.32 11.45
CA VAL A 95 -19.91 -8.85 11.22
C VAL A 95 -19.13 -7.95 10.28
N ARG A 96 -17.80 -8.09 10.29
CA ARG A 96 -16.92 -7.32 9.41
C ARG A 96 -16.75 -8.02 8.07
N GLY A 97 -17.09 -7.33 6.98
CA GLY A 97 -16.84 -7.77 5.61
C GLY A 97 -15.37 -7.68 5.20
N GLN A 98 -15.04 -8.23 4.02
CA GLN A 98 -13.66 -8.25 3.49
C GLN A 98 -13.11 -6.85 3.21
N ASP A 99 -13.97 -5.91 2.83
CA ASP A 99 -13.64 -4.50 2.61
C ASP A 99 -13.51 -3.68 3.91
N GLY A 100 -13.79 -4.33 5.06
CA GLY A 100 -13.80 -3.73 6.38
C GLY A 100 -15.13 -3.07 6.76
N SER A 101 -16.15 -3.09 5.89
CA SER A 101 -17.49 -2.60 6.21
C SER A 101 -18.17 -3.49 7.24
N CYS A 102 -19.15 -2.94 7.97
CA CYS A 102 -20.00 -3.72 8.86
C CYS A 102 -21.21 -4.19 8.06
N VAL A 103 -21.44 -5.50 8.05
CA VAL A 103 -22.55 -6.14 7.35
C VAL A 103 -23.42 -6.87 8.36
N SER A 104 -24.73 -6.75 8.21
CA SER A 104 -25.67 -7.52 9.02
C SER A 104 -25.59 -9.00 8.65
N THR A 105 -25.63 -9.88 9.65
CA THR A 105 -25.78 -11.31 9.41
C THR A 105 -27.25 -11.66 9.30
N CYS A 106 -27.61 -12.41 8.26
CA CYS A 106 -28.92 -13.04 8.11
C CYS A 106 -28.81 -14.51 8.49
N ASP A 107 -29.95 -15.15 8.69
CA ASP A 107 -30.02 -16.58 8.94
C ASP A 107 -29.49 -17.35 7.71
N ASP A 108 -28.30 -17.95 7.91
CA ASP A 108 -27.53 -18.73 6.94
C ASP A 108 -28.27 -20.02 6.51
N SER A 109 -29.40 -20.35 7.15
CA SER A 109 -30.26 -21.49 6.83
C SER A 109 -30.93 -21.42 5.44
N SER A 110 -30.91 -20.25 4.79
CA SER A 110 -31.58 -19.97 3.52
C SER A 110 -30.67 -20.05 2.29
N CYS A 111 -29.39 -20.38 2.46
CA CYS A 111 -28.40 -20.26 1.41
C CYS A 111 -27.86 -21.60 0.88
N PRO A 112 -27.82 -21.84 -0.44
CA PRO A 112 -27.33 -23.09 -0.99
C PRO A 112 -25.79 -23.26 -0.96
N LEU A 113 -24.99 -22.18 -0.77
CA LEU A 113 -23.53 -22.23 -0.71
C LEU A 113 -22.94 -21.16 0.25
N PRO A 114 -22.19 -21.53 1.31
CA PRO A 114 -21.56 -20.58 2.24
C PRO A 114 -20.22 -20.00 1.73
N PRO A 115 -19.80 -18.81 2.22
CA PRO A 115 -20.50 -17.91 3.15
C PRO A 115 -21.41 -16.91 2.43
N CYS A 116 -22.64 -16.74 2.91
CA CYS A 116 -23.62 -15.81 2.35
C CYS A 116 -23.67 -14.48 3.10
N PHE A 117 -23.55 -13.39 2.35
CA PHE A 117 -23.81 -12.03 2.83
C PHE A 117 -25.23 -11.63 2.42
N CYS A 118 -25.95 -10.95 3.30
CA CYS A 118 -27.34 -10.56 3.03
C CYS A 118 -27.41 -9.67 1.80
N LYS A 119 -28.26 -10.04 0.84
CA LYS A 119 -28.64 -9.10 -0.22
C LYS A 119 -29.51 -8.01 0.41
N ALA A 120 -29.12 -6.76 0.17
CA ALA A 120 -29.94 -5.58 0.43
C ALA A 120 -31.23 -5.61 -0.40
#